data_AF-A0A537HRT2-F1
#
_entry.id   AF-A0A537HRT2-F1
#
_cell.length_a   1.000
_cell.length_b   1.000
_cell.length_c   1.000
_cell.angle_alpha   90.00
_cell.angle_beta   90.00
_cell.angle_gamma   90.00
#
_symmetry.space_group_name_H-M   'P 1'
#
loop_
_entity.id
_entity.type
_entity.pdbx_description
1 polymer ?
#
loop_
_entity_poly.entity_id
_entity_poly.type
_entity_poly.pdbx_seq_one_letter_code
_entity_poly.pdbx_strand_id
1 'polypeptide(L)'
;MNLEFVRKQIPVTSRRAYFDNAGTGPPTIMVLNALNEFITDWKEYGENWEEWLPIIIDSRRLFGKLIGAETDEIANIPNVTTALVALSSSIKYKKDGNIVISSLNFPTNIY
;
A
#
# COMPACT_ATOMS: atom_id res chain seq x y z
N MET A 1 15.55 -16.45 8.46
CA MET A 1 14.40 -16.41 7.52
C MET A 1 14.34 -17.72 6.76
N ASN A 2 13.18 -18.39 6.73
CA ASN A 2 12.99 -19.65 5.97
C ASN A 2 12.39 -19.33 4.58
N LEU A 3 13.20 -19.43 3.52
CA LEU A 3 12.79 -19.08 2.15
C LEU A 3 11.77 -20.03 1.55
N GLU A 4 11.86 -21.33 1.85
CA GLU A 4 10.88 -22.31 1.36
C GLU A 4 9.50 -22.03 1.93
N PHE A 5 9.44 -21.69 3.22
CA PHE A 5 8.21 -21.28 3.86
C PHE A 5 7.62 -20.03 3.19
N VAL A 6 8.42 -18.98 2.95
CA VAL A 6 7.97 -17.75 2.28
C VAL A 6 7.44 -18.04 0.87
N ARG A 7 8.12 -18.87 0.08
CA ARG A 7 7.66 -19.26 -1.26
C ARG A 7 6.31 -19.99 -1.21
N LYS A 8 6.11 -20.89 -0.24
CA LYS A 8 4.82 -21.58 -0.05
C LYS A 8 3.67 -20.61 0.23
N GLN A 9 3.94 -19.42 0.78
CA GLN A 9 2.93 -18.39 1.00
C GLN A 9 2.56 -17.63 -0.29
N ILE A 10 3.28 -17.77 -1.39
CA ILE A 10 3.07 -17.03 -2.65
C ILE A 10 2.75 -18.03 -3.77
N PRO A 11 1.46 -18.31 -4.04
CA PRO A 11 1.05 -19.46 -4.85
C PRO A 11 1.65 -19.51 -6.26
N VAL A 12 1.89 -18.35 -6.90
CA VAL A 12 2.44 -18.30 -8.26
C VAL A 12 3.84 -18.94 -8.36
N THR A 13 4.61 -18.91 -7.27
CA THR A 13 5.98 -19.45 -7.24
C THR A 13 6.04 -20.98 -7.37
N SER A 14 4.91 -21.68 -7.13
CA SER A 14 4.81 -23.13 -7.33
C SER A 14 4.73 -23.55 -8.80
N ARG A 15 4.40 -22.63 -9.71
CA ARG A 15 4.17 -22.91 -11.14
C ARG A 15 4.99 -22.02 -12.08
N ARG A 16 5.57 -20.93 -11.59
CA ARG A 16 6.32 -19.96 -12.40
C ARG A 16 7.56 -19.47 -11.67
N ALA A 17 8.64 -19.29 -12.43
CA ALA A 17 9.72 -18.40 -12.04
C ALA A 17 9.28 -16.95 -12.33
N TYR A 18 8.82 -16.25 -11.30
CA TYR A 18 8.27 -14.90 -11.42
C TYR A 18 9.37 -13.84 -11.18
N PHE A 19 9.74 -13.11 -12.23
CA PHE A 19 10.83 -12.12 -12.22
C PHE A 19 10.36 -10.66 -12.37
N ASP A 20 9.07 -10.39 -12.12
CA ASP A 20 8.45 -9.07 -12.32
C ASP A 20 7.90 -8.44 -11.02
N ASN A 21 8.55 -8.73 -9.89
CA ASN A 21 8.12 -8.21 -8.58
C ASN A 21 8.20 -6.68 -8.46
N ALA A 22 9.05 -6.05 -9.29
CA ALA A 22 9.19 -4.60 -9.32
C ALA A 22 8.00 -3.89 -9.97
N GLY A 23 7.24 -4.59 -10.84
CA GLY A 23 5.96 -4.11 -11.36
C GLY A 23 4.87 -4.22 -10.29
N THR A 24 4.40 -5.44 -10.04
CA THR A 24 3.43 -5.73 -8.97
C THR A 24 3.69 -7.12 -8.41
N GLY A 25 4.13 -7.20 -7.16
CA GLY A 25 4.33 -8.48 -6.48
C GLY A 25 3.02 -9.29 -6.35
N PRO A 26 3.05 -10.61 -6.59
CA PRO A 26 1.90 -11.49 -6.34
C PRO A 26 1.55 -11.51 -4.84
N PRO A 27 0.26 -11.52 -4.47
CA PRO A 27 -0.14 -11.50 -3.07
C PRO A 27 0.19 -12.82 -2.37
N THR A 28 0.38 -12.76 -1.05
CA THR A 28 0.49 -13.94 -0.21
C THR A 28 -0.89 -14.55 0.05
N ILE A 29 -0.93 -15.81 0.48
CA ILE A 29 -2.17 -16.49 0.93
C ILE A 29 -2.87 -15.68 2.03
N MET A 30 -2.12 -15.08 2.95
CA MET A 30 -2.69 -14.27 4.03
C MET A 30 -3.42 -13.02 3.49
N VAL A 31 -2.84 -12.34 2.50
CA VAL A 31 -3.49 -11.19 1.84
C VAL A 31 -4.75 -11.63 1.10
N LEU A 32 -4.69 -12.76 0.39
CA LEU A 32 -5.85 -13.30 -0.31
C LEU A 32 -7.00 -13.66 0.64
N ASN A 33 -6.69 -14.24 1.79
CA ASN A 33 -7.69 -14.57 2.81
C ASN A 33 -8.34 -13.30 3.37
N ALA A 34 -7.55 -12.29 3.74
CA ALA A 34 -8.08 -11.01 4.25
C ALA A 34 -8.98 -10.29 3.24
N LEU A 35 -8.63 -10.35 1.94
CA LEU A 35 -9.49 -9.80 0.88
C LEU A 35 -10.80 -10.57 0.75
N ASN A 36 -10.77 -11.90 0.84
CA ASN A 36 -11.98 -12.72 0.79
C ASN A 36 -12.87 -12.50 2.01
N GLU A 37 -12.30 -12.33 3.19
CA GLU A 37 -13.02 -11.97 4.42
C GLU A 37 -13.71 -10.62 4.24
N PHE A 38 -12.99 -9.58 3.82
CA PHE A 38 -13.57 -8.26 3.56
C PHE A 38 -14.74 -8.30 2.55
N ILE A 39 -14.57 -9.00 1.43
CA ILE A 39 -15.63 -9.13 0.41
C ILE A 39 -16.83 -9.90 0.97
N THR A 40 -16.58 -10.93 1.79
CA THR A 40 -17.64 -11.72 2.43
C THR A 40 -18.43 -10.85 3.40
N ASP A 41 -17.75 -10.11 4.27
CA ASP A 41 -18.40 -9.20 5.22
C ASP A 41 -19.23 -8.13 4.50
N TRP A 42 -18.68 -7.54 3.44
CA TRP A 42 -19.40 -6.54 2.66
C TRP A 42 -20.66 -7.14 2.01
N LYS A 43 -20.56 -8.35 1.46
CA LYS A 43 -21.70 -9.06 0.87
C LYS A 43 -22.81 -9.32 1.90
N GLU A 44 -22.47 -9.73 3.12
CA GLU A 44 -23.45 -10.15 4.14
C GLU A 44 -24.05 -8.96 4.91
N TYR A 45 -23.25 -7.93 5.20
CA TYR A 45 -23.63 -6.85 6.12
C TYR A 45 -23.71 -5.46 5.47
N GLY A 46 -23.30 -5.31 4.20
CA GLY A 46 -23.18 -4.00 3.58
C GLY A 46 -21.97 -3.24 4.12
N GLU A 47 -22.11 -1.93 4.35
CA GLU A 47 -21.03 -1.10 4.89
C GLU A 47 -20.83 -1.37 6.39
N ASN A 48 -19.91 -2.28 6.73
CA ASN A 48 -19.61 -2.64 8.11
C ASN A 48 -18.50 -1.76 8.73
N TRP A 49 -18.77 -0.45 8.81
CA TRP A 49 -17.77 0.54 9.18
C TRP A 49 -17.21 0.37 10.60
N GLU A 50 -18.04 -0.08 11.55
CA GLU A 50 -17.62 -0.30 12.95
C GLU A 50 -16.52 -1.36 13.06
N GLU A 51 -16.56 -2.40 12.21
CA GLU A 51 -15.53 -3.45 12.16
C GLU A 51 -14.34 -3.05 11.28
N TRP A 52 -14.57 -2.31 10.18
CA TRP A 52 -13.48 -1.97 9.25
C TRP A 52 -12.59 -0.84 9.74
N LEU A 53 -13.13 0.16 10.44
CA LEU A 53 -12.36 1.31 10.91
C LEU A 53 -11.19 0.91 11.86
N PRO A 54 -11.38 0.03 12.86
CA PRO A 54 -10.28 -0.48 13.68
C PRO A 54 -9.17 -1.16 12.86
N ILE A 55 -9.53 -1.93 11.83
CA ILE A 55 -8.57 -2.60 10.94
C ILE A 55 -7.77 -1.58 10.14
N ILE A 56 -8.43 -0.53 9.62
CA ILE A 56 -7.76 0.57 8.92
C ILE A 56 -6.76 1.27 9.84
N ILE A 57 -7.13 1.57 11.08
CA ILE A 57 -6.25 2.20 12.08
C ILE A 57 -5.07 1.28 12.41
N ASP A 58 -5.31 -0.01 12.64
CA ASP A 58 -4.23 -0.96 12.94
C ASP A 58 -3.26 -1.11 11.76
N SER A 59 -3.75 -1.05 10.51
CA SER A 59 -2.89 -1.09 9.32
C SER A 59 -1.87 0.06 9.30
N ARG A 60 -2.28 1.26 9.74
CA ARG A 60 -1.40 2.43 9.86
C ARG A 60 -0.35 2.21 10.93
N ARG A 61 -0.73 1.67 12.09
CA ARG A 61 0.18 1.34 13.20
C ARG A 61 1.22 0.30 12.79
N LEU A 62 0.79 -0.77 12.11
CA LEU A 62 1.67 -1.83 11.62
C LEU A 62 2.67 -1.30 10.58
N PHE A 63 2.23 -0.45 9.66
CA PHE A 63 3.10 0.20 8.68
C PHE A 63 4.06 1.20 9.33
N GLY A 64 3.59 2.01 10.29
CA GLY A 64 4.43 2.90 11.08
C GLY A 64 5.57 2.17 11.77
N LYS A 65 5.28 1.03 12.41
CA LYS A 65 6.31 0.16 13.00
C LYS A 65 7.35 -0.34 11.99
N LEU A 66 6.94 -0.61 10.74
CA LEU A 66 7.84 -1.08 9.68
C LEU A 66 8.84 0.00 9.26
N ILE A 67 8.42 1.26 9.21
CA ILE A 67 9.25 2.37 8.72
C ILE A 67 9.82 3.26 9.83
N GLY A 68 9.45 3.01 11.09
CA GLY A 68 9.88 3.82 12.25
C GLY A 68 9.12 5.14 12.41
N ALA A 69 7.82 5.15 12.11
CA ALA A 69 6.93 6.30 12.23
C ALA A 69 5.77 6.03 13.20
N GLU A 70 5.22 7.10 13.77
CA GLU A 70 4.03 7.04 14.63
C GLU A 70 2.75 6.89 13.80
N THR A 71 1.67 6.40 14.42
CA THR A 71 0.42 6.06 13.69
C THR A 71 -0.26 7.30 13.07
N ASP A 72 -0.14 8.45 13.74
CA ASP A 72 -0.68 9.74 13.31
C ASP A 72 0.11 10.37 12.15
N GLU A 73 1.33 9.92 11.89
CA GLU A 73 2.14 10.32 10.73
C GLU A 73 1.77 9.57 9.44
N ILE A 74 0.95 8.51 9.52
CA ILE A 74 0.58 7.64 8.38
C ILE A 74 -0.83 7.95 7.89
N ALA A 75 -1.00 8.14 6.59
CA ALA A 75 -2.31 8.24 5.92
C ALA A 75 -2.53 7.08 4.94
N ASN A 76 -3.74 6.50 4.90
CA ASN A 76 -4.11 5.50 3.90
C ASN A 76 -4.48 6.18 2.58
N ILE A 77 -3.78 5.84 1.50
CA ILE A 77 -4.03 6.34 0.15
C ILE A 77 -4.03 5.16 -0.84
N PRO A 78 -4.87 5.15 -1.89
CA PRO A 78 -5.00 3.99 -2.77
C PRO A 78 -3.72 3.60 -3.53
N ASN A 79 -2.83 4.57 -3.83
CA ASN A 79 -1.57 4.35 -4.53
C ASN A 79 -0.67 5.60 -4.44
N VAL A 80 0.58 5.45 -4.90
CA VAL A 80 1.61 6.50 -4.89
C VAL A 80 1.20 7.73 -5.72
N THR A 81 0.57 7.53 -6.89
CA THR A 81 0.11 8.63 -7.75
C THR A 81 -0.91 9.52 -7.05
N THR A 82 -1.95 8.92 -6.47
CA THR A 82 -2.97 9.67 -5.72
C THR A 82 -2.34 10.41 -4.53
N ALA A 83 -1.36 9.81 -3.84
CA ALA A 83 -0.70 10.44 -2.70
C ALA A 83 0.08 11.68 -3.11
N LEU A 84 0.84 11.61 -4.21
CA LEU A 84 1.65 12.72 -4.69
C LEU A 84 0.81 13.87 -5.26
N VAL A 85 -0.30 13.56 -5.94
CA VAL A 85 -1.25 14.59 -6.38
C VAL A 85 -1.82 15.30 -5.14
N ALA A 86 -2.29 14.55 -4.14
CA ALA A 86 -2.84 15.15 -2.91
C ALA A 86 -1.82 16.02 -2.17
N LEU A 87 -0.57 15.56 -2.04
CA LEU A 87 0.52 16.33 -1.42
C LEU A 87 0.83 17.59 -2.22
N SER A 88 1.06 17.45 -3.53
CA SER A 88 1.44 18.57 -4.38
C SER A 88 0.37 19.65 -4.48
N SER A 89 -0.92 19.30 -4.45
CA SER A 89 -2.02 20.27 -4.41
C SER A 89 -2.21 20.96 -3.06
N SER A 90 -1.70 20.35 -1.98
CA SER A 90 -1.90 20.84 -0.60
C SER A 90 -0.76 21.73 -0.11
N ILE A 91 0.41 21.68 -0.76
CA ILE A 91 1.57 22.49 -0.40
C ILE A 91 1.37 23.95 -0.85
N LYS A 92 1.61 24.89 0.07
CA LYS A 92 1.71 26.31 -0.26
C LYS A 92 3.12 26.61 -0.79
N TYR A 93 3.24 26.72 -2.10
CA TYR A 93 4.51 27.05 -2.74
C TYR A 93 4.91 28.50 -2.46
N LYS A 94 6.20 28.70 -2.18
CA LYS A 94 6.77 30.04 -2.10
C LYS A 94 6.75 30.65 -3.50
N LYS A 95 6.27 31.90 -3.59
CA LYS A 95 6.39 32.70 -4.82
C LYS A 95 7.87 32.76 -5.26
N ASP A 96 8.12 32.49 -6.54
CA ASP A 96 9.46 32.41 -7.14
C ASP A 96 10.35 31.29 -6.57
N GLY A 97 9.75 30.31 -5.88
CA GLY A 97 10.42 29.09 -5.43
C GLY A 97 10.57 28.06 -6.54
N ASN A 98 11.55 27.18 -6.40
CA ASN A 98 11.80 26.08 -7.33
C ASN A 98 11.29 24.76 -6.77
N ILE A 99 10.76 23.90 -7.65
CA ILE A 99 10.54 22.49 -7.37
C ILE A 99 11.71 21.72 -7.98
N VAL A 100 12.45 20.98 -7.15
CA VAL A 100 13.63 20.23 -7.59
C VAL A 100 13.27 18.76 -7.69
N ILE A 101 13.39 18.21 -8.90
CA ILE A 101 13.17 16.79 -9.19
C ILE A 101 14.39 16.20 -9.91
N SER A 102 14.68 14.94 -9.64
CA SER A 102 15.70 14.17 -10.37
C SER A 102 15.14 13.65 -11.70
N SER A 103 15.97 13.61 -12.75
CA SER A 103 15.65 12.98 -14.03
C SER A 103 15.48 11.45 -13.96
N LEU A 104 15.87 10.84 -12.83
CA LEU A 104 15.69 9.40 -12.57
C LEU A 104 14.35 9.06 -11.91
N ASN A 105 13.49 10.05 -11.66
CA ASN A 105 12.19 9.81 -11.05
C ASN A 105 11.26 9.00 -11.97
N PHE A 106 10.37 8.22 -11.34
CA PHE A 106 9.29 7.55 -12.05
C PHE A 106 8.28 8.59 -12.59
N PRO A 107 7.62 8.34 -13.74
CA PRO A 107 6.68 9.29 -14.37
C PRO A 107 5.63 9.89 -13.43
N THR A 108 5.13 9.13 -12.47
CA THR A 108 4.18 9.60 -11.43
C THR A 108 4.65 10.85 -10.67
N ASN A 109 5.96 11.10 -10.57
CA ASN A 109 6.51 12.26 -9.87
C ASN A 109 6.69 13.48 -10.79
N ILE A 110 6.37 13.36 -12.08
CA ILE A 110 6.70 14.34 -13.12
C ILE A 110 5.47 14.77 -13.92
N TYR A 111 4.65 13.82 -14.36
CA TYR A 111 3.47 14.04 -15.22
C TYR A 111 2.18 13.82 -14.42
#